data_AF-A0A955VEP4-F1
#
_entry.id   AF-A0A955VEP4-F1
#
_cell.length_a   1.000
_cell.length_b   1.000
_cell.length_c   1.000
_cell.angle_alpha   90.00
_cell.angle_beta   90.00
_cell.angle_gamma   90.00
#
_symmetry.space_group_name_H-M   'P 1'
#
loop_
_entity.id
_entity.type
_entity.pdbx_description
1 polymer ?
#
loop_
_entity_poly.entity_id
_entity_poly.type
_entity_poly.pdbx_seq_one_letter_code
_entity_poly.pdbx_strand_id
1 'polypeptide(L)' 'SAVIFNALVIVALIPSALRGVRYRPAPAGALLRRNLLWYGLGGLLVPFLGIKLIDLLLTALGVA' A
#
# COMPACT_ATOMS: atom_id res chain seq x y z
N SER A 1 3.28 -15.65 5.11
CA SER A 1 2.73 -14.27 5.17
C SER A 1 3.16 -13.38 3.99
N ALA A 2 4.46 -13.32 3.62
CA ALA A 2 4.93 -12.45 2.51
C ALA A 2 4.36 -12.79 1.11
N VAL A 3 4.26 -14.07 0.74
CA VAL A 3 3.69 -14.50 -0.56
C VAL A 3 2.19 -14.17 -0.64
N ILE A 4 1.45 -14.43 0.43
CA ILE A 4 0.00 -14.13 0.54
C ILE A 4 -0.23 -12.61 0.44
N PHE A 5 0.58 -11.80 1.12
CA PHE A 5 0.49 -10.35 1.03
C PHE A 5 0.71 -9.85 -0.39
N ASN A 6 1.73 -10.35 -1.10
CA ASN A 6 2.01 -9.94 -2.46
C ASN A 6 0.84 -10.24 -3.41
N ALA A 7 0.24 -11.44 -3.30
CA ALA A 7 -0.94 -11.82 -4.07
C ALA A 7 -2.14 -10.89 -3.81
N LEU A 8 -2.38 -10.49 -2.56
CA LEU A 8 -3.45 -9.56 -2.19
C LEU A 8 -3.16 -8.12 -2.63
N VAL A 9 -1.92 -7.65 -2.47
CA VAL A 9 -1.56 -6.25 -2.75
C VAL A 9 -1.65 -5.95 -4.24
N ILE A 10 -1.29 -6.90 -5.12
CA ILE A 10 -1.42 -6.73 -6.57
C ILE A 10 -2.90 -6.57 -6.95
N VAL A 11 -3.78 -7.45 -6.46
CA VAL A 11 -5.22 -7.39 -6.75
C VAL A 11 -5.84 -6.07 -6.26
N ALA A 12 -5.42 -5.58 -5.09
CA ALA A 12 -5.86 -4.29 -4.56
C ALA A 12 -5.35 -3.09 -5.38
N LEU A 13 -4.15 -3.20 -5.97
CA LEU A 13 -3.54 -2.13 -6.76
C LEU A 13 -4.10 -2.01 -8.18
N ILE A 14 -4.58 -3.09 -8.80
CA ILE A 14 -5.17 -3.07 -10.15
C ILE A 14 -6.29 -2.01 -10.30
N PRO A 15 -7.35 -1.99 -9.46
CA PRO A 15 -8.40 -0.98 -9.60
C PRO A 15 -7.90 0.44 -9.30
N SER A 16 -6.92 0.59 -8.39
CA SER A 16 -6.30 1.89 -8.10
C SER A 16 -5.47 2.41 -9.28
N ALA A 17 -4.79 1.53 -9.99
CA ALA A 17 -4.05 1.88 -11.21
C ALA A 17 -4.99 2.33 -12.33
N LEU A 18 -6.14 1.65 -12.49
CA LEU A 18 -7.13 1.98 -13.52
C LEU A 18 -7.91 3.28 -13.25
N ARG A 19 -8.17 3.62 -11.98
CA ARG A 19 -8.86 4.88 -11.61
C ARG A 19 -8.00 6.12 -11.78
N GLY A 20 -6.68 5.95 -11.87
CA GLY A 20 -5.73 7.05 -11.95
C GLY A 20 -5.66 7.89 -10.67
N VAL A 21 -4.55 8.62 -10.50
CA VAL A 21 -4.37 9.51 -9.36
C VAL A 21 -4.96 10.88 -9.68
N ARG A 22 -5.86 11.40 -8.84
CA ARG A 22 -6.40 12.76 -9.01
C ARG A 22 -5.27 13.78 -8.93
N TYR A 23 -4.84 14.30 -10.08
CA TYR A 23 -3.84 15.35 -10.16
C TYR A 23 -4.44 16.69 -9.72
N ARG A 24 -3.78 17.39 -8.80
CA ARG A 24 -4.12 18.74 -8.38
C ARG A 24 -3.01 19.69 -8.83
N PRO A 25 -3.30 20.73 -9.63
CA PRO A 25 -2.27 21.66 -10.07
C PRO A 25 -1.69 22.39 -8.86
N ALA A 26 -0.40 22.20 -8.62
CA ALA A 26 0.38 22.85 -7.57
C ALA A 26 1.82 23.01 -8.07
N PRO A 27 2.61 23.95 -7.53
CA PRO A 27 4.00 24.12 -7.92
C PRO A 27 4.81 22.82 -7.74
N ALA A 28 5.64 22.49 -8.73
CA ALA A 28 6.31 21.19 -8.86
C ALA A 28 7.07 20.76 -7.58
N GLY A 29 7.78 21.68 -6.93
CA GLY A 29 8.50 21.40 -5.69
C GLY A 29 7.60 21.02 -4.51
N ALA A 30 6.44 21.67 -4.38
CA ALA A 30 5.47 21.35 -3.34
C ALA A 30 4.78 20.00 -3.61
N LEU A 31 4.51 19.71 -4.89
CA LEU A 31 3.86 18.49 -5.34
C LEU A 31 4.78 17.28 -5.14
N LEU A 32 6.06 17.39 -5.52
CA LEU A 32 7.07 16.35 -5.32
C LEU A 32 7.25 15.99 -3.84
N ARG A 33 7.40 16.99 -2.97
CA ARG A 33 7.58 16.75 -1.53
C ARG A 33 6.37 16.05 -0.91
N ARG A 34 5.15 16.44 -1.32
CA ARG A 34 3.91 15.78 -0.88
C ARG A 34 3.80 14.35 -1.41
N ASN A 35 4.14 14.13 -2.68
CA ASN A 35 4.09 12.79 -3.27
C ASN A 35 5.12 11.87 -2.62
N LEU A 36 6.34 12.33 -2.38
CA LEU A 36 7.37 11.57 -1.67
C LEU A 36 6.96 11.23 -0.25
N LEU A 37 6.35 12.18 0.49
CA LEU A 37 5.84 11.91 1.82
C LEU A 37 4.72 10.87 1.78
N TRP A 38 3.67 11.05 0.96
CA TRP A 38 2.51 10.15 0.95
C TRP A 38 2.78 8.80 0.29
N TYR A 39 3.33 8.79 -0.94
CA TYR A 39 3.60 7.55 -1.68
C TYR A 39 4.89 6.87 -1.21
N GLY A 40 5.88 7.62 -0.70
CA GLY A 40 7.08 7.04 -0.11
C GLY A 40 6.83 6.44 1.27
N LEU A 41 6.27 7.21 2.23
CA LEU A 41 5.94 6.65 3.56
C LEU A 41 4.82 5.62 3.46
N GLY A 42 3.79 5.87 2.65
CA GLY A 42 2.72 4.91 2.41
C GLY A 42 3.26 3.62 1.81
N GLY A 43 4.12 3.70 0.80
CA GLY A 43 4.75 2.54 0.18
C GLY A 43 5.64 1.75 1.13
N LEU A 44 6.25 2.39 2.13
CA LEU A 44 7.02 1.72 3.16
C LEU A 44 6.14 1.13 4.26
N LEU A 45 5.12 1.84 4.75
CA LEU A 45 4.31 1.40 5.90
C LEU A 45 3.27 0.34 5.53
N VAL A 46 2.63 0.47 4.36
CA VAL A 46 1.58 -0.44 3.88
C VAL A 46 2.03 -1.91 3.86
N PRO A 47 3.20 -2.29 3.30
CA PRO A 47 3.61 -3.69 3.28
C PRO A 47 3.86 -4.27 4.67
N PHE A 48 4.49 -3.52 5.58
CA PHE A 48 4.77 -4.01 6.93
C PHE A 48 3.47 -4.20 7.73
N LEU A 49 2.54 -3.24 7.65
CA LEU A 49 1.24 -3.34 8.31
C LEU A 49 0.39 -4.48 7.72
N GLY A 50 0.38 -4.61 6.39
CA GLY A 50 -0.40 -5.63 5.71
C GLY A 50 0.10 -7.05 5.98
N ILE A 51 1.41 -7.28 5.95
CA ILE A 51 1.98 -8.59 6.29
C ILE A 51 1.66 -8.94 7.75
N LYS A 52 1.84 -8.00 8.68
CA LYS A 52 1.58 -8.23 10.11
C LYS A 52 0.10 -8.52 10.41
N LEU A 53 -0.82 -7.83 9.72
CA LEU A 53 -2.26 -8.10 9.84
C LEU A 53 -2.63 -9.49 9.32
N ILE A 54 -2.08 -9.89 8.16
CA ILE A 54 -2.30 -11.23 7.61
C ILE A 54 -1.76 -12.29 8.57
N ASP A 55 -0.57 -12.06 9.13
CA ASP A 55 0.05 -12.96 10.09
C ASP A 55 -0.84 -13.14 11.34
N LEU A 56 -1.26 -12.03 11.95
CA LEU A 56 -2.17 -12.03 13.11
C LEU A 56 -3.51 -12.70 12.81
N LEU A 57 -4.10 -12.48 11.63
CA LEU A 57 -5.34 -13.12 11.22
C LEU A 57 -5.17 -14.64 11.07
N LEU A 58 -4.07 -15.09 10.46
CA LEU A 58 -3.78 -16.51 10.29
C LEU A 58 -3.53 -17.20 11.64
N THR A 59 -2.80 -16.55 12.55
CA THR A 59 -2.61 -17.03 13.93
C THR A 59 -3.92 -17.08 14.71
N ALA A 60 -4.77 -16.04 14.61
CA ALA A 60 -6.07 -16.00 15.28
C ALA A 60 -7.04 -17.06 14.76
N LEU A 61 -6.95 -17.44 13.48
CA LEU A 61 -7.72 -18.51 12.86
C LEU A 61 -7.14 -19.92 13.15
N GLY A 62 -6.01 -20.02 13.85
CA GLY A 62 -5.39 -21.29 14.25
C GLY A 62 -4.81 -22.11 13.10
N VAL A 63 -4.51 -21.46 11.96
CA VAL A 63 -3.97 -22.12 10.75
C VAL A 63 -2.43 -22.11 10.73
N ALA A 64 -1.80 -21.67 11.82
CA ALA A 64 -0.34 -21.53 11.97
C ALA A 64 0.13 -22.11 13.31
#